data_AF-A0A9E3DR19-F1
#
_entry.id   AF-A0A9E3DR19-F1
#
_cell.length_a   1.000
_cell.length_b   1.000
_cell.length_c   1.000
_cell.angle_alpha   90.00
_cell.angle_beta   90.00
_cell.angle_gamma   90.00
#
_symmetry.space_group_name_H-M   'P 1'
#
loop_
_entity.id
_entity.type
_entity.pdbx_description
1 polymer ?
#
loop_
_entity_poly.entity_id
_entity_poly.type
_entity_poly.pdbx_seq_one_letter_code
_entity_poly.pdbx_strand_id
1 'polypeptide(L)'
;MEFLVGFDMTIPDGTPESEVKERVRAEATAAAGLAREGHLVRLWRPPVASGEITAVGLYRAENQEELDGLLGALPLTGWMKITVTPLEPHPNDPTSPRPSVFRLPDPRLEPIHRLEATLGEPVDLGETNHGHRRIVPLTAGAFTGPTVNGKLLPGASADWQTVLPDGTAIGDIRYTLQTDGGDVLYVQSRGVRHGSAEVLARLARGEDVDASEYMFRTSTQIETAAAELDWLNKGVFVSVGGRQAGGVVYETYLVQ
;
A
#
# COMPACT_ATOMS: atom_id res chain seq x y z
N MET A 1 15.22 22.38 -7.55
CA MET A 1 16.41 22.44 -8.42
C MET A 1 17.65 22.22 -7.56
N GLU A 2 18.76 21.77 -8.16
CA GLU A 2 20.04 21.64 -7.46
C GLU A 2 21.06 22.64 -8.02
N PHE A 3 21.98 23.09 -7.16
CA PHE A 3 22.95 24.11 -7.48
C PHE A 3 24.30 23.72 -6.89
N LEU A 4 25.36 23.79 -7.69
CA LEU A 4 26.72 23.75 -7.19
C LEU A 4 27.13 25.18 -6.81
N VAL A 5 27.51 25.36 -5.54
CA VAL A 5 27.85 26.68 -4.99
C VAL A 5 29.31 26.66 -4.53
N GLY A 6 30.14 27.50 -5.13
CA GLY A 6 31.52 27.73 -4.70
C GLY A 6 31.61 28.94 -3.78
N PHE A 7 32.41 28.82 -2.71
CA PHE A 7 32.69 29.88 -1.75
C PHE A 7 34.19 30.13 -1.70
N ASP A 8 34.62 31.35 -2.03
CA ASP A 8 35.99 31.80 -1.81
C ASP A 8 35.98 32.83 -0.68
N MET A 9 36.54 32.49 0.48
CA MET A 9 36.53 33.36 1.65
C MET A 9 37.78 34.23 1.72
N THR A 10 37.57 35.53 1.88
CA THR A 10 38.62 36.53 2.14
C THR A 10 38.29 37.28 3.42
N ILE A 11 39.10 37.09 4.46
CA ILE A 11 38.95 37.81 5.73
C ILE A 11 39.54 39.22 5.56
N PRO A 12 38.81 40.30 5.86
CA PRO A 12 39.35 41.65 5.77
C PRO A 12 40.57 41.87 6.68
N ASP A 13 41.54 42.63 6.18
CA ASP A 13 42.75 42.97 6.95
C ASP A 13 42.39 43.72 8.25
N GLY A 14 43.05 43.34 9.35
CA GLY A 14 42.83 43.94 10.66
C GLY A 14 41.60 43.43 11.43
N THR A 15 40.88 42.44 10.90
CA THR A 15 39.76 41.80 11.62
C THR A 15 40.26 41.07 12.87
N PRO A 16 39.72 41.35 14.08
CA PRO A 16 40.13 40.66 15.29
C PRO A 16 39.85 39.15 15.24
N GLU A 17 40.77 38.34 15.76
CA GLU A 17 40.59 36.87 15.80
C GLU A 17 39.30 36.44 16.52
N SER A 18 38.86 37.21 17.52
CA SER A 18 37.62 36.96 18.24
C SER A 18 36.39 37.11 17.35
N GLU A 19 36.36 38.12 16.48
CA GLU A 19 35.27 38.34 15.53
C GLU A 19 35.26 37.24 14.46
N VAL A 20 36.42 36.86 13.94
CA VAL A 20 36.54 35.75 12.99
C VAL A 20 35.97 34.46 13.60
N LYS A 21 36.35 34.12 14.84
CA LYS A 21 35.85 32.92 15.53
C LYS A 21 34.34 32.96 15.75
N GLU A 22 33.79 34.12 16.12
CA GLU A 22 32.35 34.30 16.33
C GLU A 22 31.56 34.09 15.03
N ARG A 23 31.97 34.74 13.94
CA ARG A 23 31.29 34.61 12.65
C ARG A 23 31.38 33.20 12.08
N VAL A 24 32.54 32.55 12.19
CA VAL A 24 32.71 31.14 11.78
C VAL A 24 31.78 30.21 12.57
N ARG A 25 31.59 30.46 13.87
CA ARG A 25 30.65 29.68 14.68
C ARG A 25 29.19 29.94 14.29
N ALA A 26 28.84 31.18 14.00
CA ALA A 26 27.51 31.54 13.51
C ALA A 26 27.24 30.88 12.15
N GLU A 27 28.22 30.90 11.24
CA GLU A 27 28.15 30.24 9.94
C GLU A 27 27.89 28.74 10.09
N ALA A 28 28.66 28.06 10.95
CA ALA A 28 28.46 26.64 11.21
C ALA A 28 27.05 26.32 11.73
N THR A 29 26.46 27.22 12.52
CA THR A 29 25.09 27.09 13.02
C THR A 29 24.06 27.28 11.91
N ALA A 30 24.24 28.29 11.05
CA ALA A 30 23.37 28.55 9.90
C ALA A 30 23.42 27.40 8.88
N ALA A 31 24.62 26.93 8.53
CA ALA A 31 24.82 25.80 7.62
C ALA A 31 24.16 24.51 8.17
N ALA A 32 24.24 24.25 9.48
CA ALA A 32 23.55 23.14 10.11
C ALA A 32 22.02 23.29 10.07
N GLY A 33 21.50 24.52 10.12
CA GLY A 33 20.09 24.84 9.87
C GLY A 33 19.65 24.45 8.47
N LEU A 34 20.35 24.96 7.46
CA LEU A 34 20.09 24.67 6.05
C LEU A 34 20.18 23.18 5.72
N ALA A 35 21.10 22.45 6.35
CA ALA A 35 21.21 21.01 6.17
C ALA A 35 19.99 20.26 6.73
N ARG A 36 19.46 20.70 7.89
CA ARG A 36 18.28 20.11 8.52
C ARG A 36 17.00 20.33 7.71
N GLU A 37 16.90 21.49 7.08
CA GLU A 37 15.80 21.88 6.20
C GLU A 37 15.93 21.26 4.79
N GLY A 38 17.06 20.61 4.49
CA GLY A 38 17.31 19.93 3.22
C GLY A 38 17.81 20.84 2.10
N HIS A 39 18.09 22.11 2.40
CA HIS A 39 18.65 23.07 1.46
C HIS A 39 20.15 22.88 1.22
N LEU A 40 20.93 22.56 2.26
CA LEU A 40 22.35 22.19 2.11
C LEU A 40 22.49 20.66 2.07
N VAL A 41 22.70 20.10 0.89
CA VAL A 41 22.75 18.65 0.67
C VAL A 41 24.12 18.07 1.03
N ARG A 42 25.20 18.73 0.61
CA ARG A 42 26.60 18.36 0.87
C ARG A 42 27.48 19.59 0.89
N LEU A 43 28.57 19.53 1.67
CA LEU A 43 29.59 20.57 1.71
C LEU A 43 30.98 19.92 1.74
N TRP A 44 31.87 20.40 0.90
CA TRP A 44 33.24 19.92 0.75
C TRP A 44 34.23 21.08 0.89
N ARG A 45 35.45 20.74 1.31
CA ARG A 45 36.60 21.66 1.32
C ARG A 45 37.62 21.17 0.30
N PRO A 46 37.71 21.78 -0.88
CA PRO A 46 38.69 21.40 -1.89
C PRO A 46 40.12 21.55 -1.38
N PRO A 47 41.06 20.71 -1.84
CA PRO A 47 42.48 20.94 -1.61
C PRO A 47 42.93 22.15 -2.45
N VAL A 48 43.29 23.25 -1.77
CA VAL A 48 43.80 24.48 -2.39
C VAL A 48 45.26 24.73 -2.01
N ALA A 49 45.95 25.55 -2.80
CA ALA A 49 47.30 26.03 -2.47
C ALA A 49 47.26 26.80 -1.13
N SER A 50 48.36 26.76 -0.37
CA SER A 50 48.40 27.23 1.02
C SER A 50 47.87 28.66 1.19
N GLY A 51 46.84 28.84 2.03
CA GLY A 51 46.33 30.14 2.46
C GLY A 51 44.90 30.46 1.98
N GLU A 52 44.40 29.78 0.94
CA GLU A 52 43.03 29.96 0.47
C GLU A 52 42.04 29.17 1.33
N ILE A 53 40.91 29.78 1.68
CA ILE A 53 39.82 29.08 2.35
C ILE A 53 38.65 29.00 1.38
N THR A 54 38.52 27.84 0.73
CA THR A 54 37.45 27.58 -0.22
C THR A 54 36.55 26.45 0.26
N ALA A 55 35.29 26.52 -0.14
CA ALA A 55 34.32 25.46 0.05
C ALA A 55 33.46 25.30 -1.20
N VAL A 56 32.96 24.08 -1.42
CA VAL A 56 31.99 23.79 -2.47
C VAL A 56 30.81 23.09 -1.83
N GLY A 57 29.61 23.61 -2.05
CA GLY A 57 28.36 23.06 -1.56
C GLY A 57 27.46 22.58 -2.68
N LEU A 58 26.69 21.54 -2.43
CA LEU A 58 25.52 21.17 -3.22
C LEU A 58 24.27 21.67 -2.47
N TYR A 59 23.55 22.60 -3.09
CA TYR A 59 22.34 23.20 -2.54
C TYR A 59 21.10 22.78 -3.30
N ARG A 60 19.96 22.79 -2.62
CA ARG A 60 18.63 22.56 -3.18
C ARG A 60 17.70 23.72 -2.82
N ALA A 61 17.06 24.27 -3.83
CA ALA A 61 16.05 25.32 -3.72
C ALA A 61 15.03 25.15 -4.87
N GLU A 62 13.81 25.66 -4.71
CA GLU A 62 12.77 25.72 -5.73
C GLU A 62 13.25 26.50 -6.96
N ASN A 63 13.96 27.62 -6.74
CA ASN A 63 14.46 28.50 -7.80
C ASN A 63 15.72 29.27 -7.33
N GLN A 64 16.29 30.09 -8.23
CA GLN A 64 17.49 30.89 -7.96
C GLN A 64 17.26 31.98 -6.90
N GLU A 65 16.08 32.61 -6.88
CA GLU A 65 15.76 33.70 -5.94
C GLU A 65 15.73 33.19 -4.49
N GLU A 66 15.14 32.01 -4.27
CA GLU A 66 15.17 31.36 -2.96
C GLU A 66 16.62 31.03 -2.55
N LEU A 67 17.43 30.47 -3.46
CA LEU A 67 18.84 30.19 -3.16
C LEU A 67 19.60 31.47 -2.79
N ASP A 68 19.42 32.55 -3.53
CA ASP A 68 20.07 33.83 -3.26
C ASP A 68 19.69 34.37 -1.87
N GLY A 69 18.43 34.21 -1.46
CA GLY A 69 17.97 34.54 -0.12
C GLY A 69 18.64 33.70 0.98
N LEU A 70 18.73 32.37 0.77
CA LEU A 70 19.38 31.45 1.71
C LEU A 70 20.87 31.74 1.86
N LEU A 71 21.56 31.99 0.75
CA LEU A 71 22.99 32.31 0.73
C LEU A 71 23.24 33.71 1.31
N GLY A 72 22.41 34.70 0.98
CA GLY A 72 22.54 36.06 1.50
C GLY A 72 22.33 36.19 3.01
N ALA A 73 21.63 35.23 3.63
CA ALA A 73 21.44 35.16 5.07
C ALA A 73 22.64 34.57 5.83
N LEU A 74 23.66 34.04 5.14
CA LEU A 74 24.82 33.43 5.79
C LEU A 74 25.69 34.50 6.49
N PRO A 75 26.08 34.29 7.77
CA PRO A 75 26.90 35.21 8.54
C PRO A 75 28.23 35.65 7.89
N LEU A 76 28.81 34.82 7.03
CA LEU A 76 30.05 35.10 6.31
C LEU A 76 29.85 35.62 4.88
N THR A 77 28.63 35.87 4.42
CA THR A 77 28.36 36.36 3.05
C THR A 77 29.20 37.58 2.68
N GLY A 78 29.38 38.53 3.61
CA GLY A 78 30.18 39.73 3.37
C GLY A 78 31.69 39.49 3.19
N TRP A 79 32.18 38.29 3.52
CA TRP A 79 33.58 37.85 3.38
C TRP A 79 33.74 36.78 2.29
N MET A 80 32.67 36.40 1.62
CA MET A 80 32.66 35.33 0.63
C MET A 80 32.39 35.89 -0.76
N LYS A 81 33.20 35.47 -1.72
CA LYS A 81 32.79 35.48 -3.11
C LYS A 81 32.06 34.17 -3.39
N ILE A 82 30.78 34.29 -3.75
CA ILE A 82 29.89 33.15 -4.01
C ILE A 82 29.73 32.99 -5.53
N THR A 83 29.91 31.77 -6.02
CA THR A 83 29.65 31.41 -7.41
C THR A 83 28.57 30.32 -7.45
N VAL A 84 27.45 30.58 -8.11
CA VAL A 84 26.34 29.63 -8.24
C VAL A 84 26.30 29.05 -9.65
N THR A 85 26.20 27.73 -9.74
CA THR A 85 25.99 26.99 -11.00
C THR A 85 24.73 26.13 -10.88
N PRO A 86 23.64 26.46 -11.59
CA PRO A 86 22.47 25.59 -11.66
C PRO A 86 22.82 24.22 -12.27
N LEU A 87 22.28 23.15 -11.69
CA LEU A 87 22.51 21.78 -12.13
C LEU A 87 21.23 21.16 -12.71
N GLU A 88 21.40 20.38 -13.77
CA GLU A 88 20.34 19.57 -14.37
C GLU A 88 20.59 18.08 -14.10
N PRO A 89 19.54 17.26 -13.95
CA PRO A 89 19.69 15.82 -13.80
C PRO A 89 20.42 15.21 -15.01
N HIS A 90 21.44 14.40 -14.73
CA HIS A 90 22.16 13.67 -15.78
C HIS A 90 21.60 12.24 -15.91
N PRO A 91 21.38 11.71 -17.13
CA PRO A 91 20.80 10.37 -17.33
C PRO A 91 21.64 9.22 -16.72
N ASN A 92 22.93 9.46 -16.50
CA ASN A 92 23.84 8.50 -15.85
C ASN A 92 24.05 8.77 -14.34
N ASP A 93 23.29 9.68 -13.71
CA ASP A 93 23.36 9.88 -12.27
C ASP A 93 23.00 8.57 -11.55
N PRO A 94 23.87 8.04 -10.66
CA PRO A 94 23.62 6.77 -9.97
C PRO A 94 22.36 6.79 -9.07
N THR A 95 21.89 7.98 -8.70
CA THR A 95 20.65 8.17 -7.92
C THR A 95 19.42 8.40 -8.80
N SER A 96 19.60 8.58 -10.11
CA SER A 96 18.46 8.57 -11.03
C SER A 96 17.80 7.19 -10.97
N PRO A 97 16.49 7.11 -10.67
CA PRO A 97 15.80 5.83 -10.67
C PRO A 97 15.89 5.24 -12.07
N ARG A 98 16.69 4.18 -12.24
CA ARG A 98 16.66 3.39 -13.47
C ARG A 98 15.27 2.78 -13.54
N PRO A 99 14.46 3.05 -14.58
CA PRO A 99 13.20 2.34 -14.70
C PRO A 99 13.52 0.86 -14.80
N SER A 100 13.01 0.07 -13.85
CA SER A 100 12.96 -1.39 -14.02
C SER A 100 12.23 -1.65 -15.32
N VAL A 101 12.95 -2.16 -16.31
CA VAL A 101 12.40 -2.49 -17.63
C VAL A 101 11.50 -3.73 -17.56
N PHE A 102 11.59 -4.49 -16.46
CA PHE A 102 10.68 -5.56 -16.13
C PHE A 102 9.59 -5.01 -15.19
N ARG A 103 8.39 -4.81 -15.73
CA ARG A 103 7.18 -4.50 -14.96
C ARG A 103 6.15 -5.59 -15.21
N LEU A 104 5.61 -6.14 -14.13
CA LEU A 104 4.40 -6.95 -14.20
C LEU A 104 3.22 -6.01 -14.49
N PRO A 105 2.18 -6.49 -15.19
CA PRO A 105 0.94 -5.73 -15.31
C PRO A 105 0.31 -5.54 -13.92
N ASP A 106 -0.36 -4.40 -13.72
CA ASP A 106 -1.20 -4.21 -12.54
C ASP A 106 -2.37 -5.20 -12.60
N PRO A 107 -2.71 -5.87 -11.48
CA PRO A 107 -3.84 -6.79 -11.46
C PRO A 107 -5.13 -6.03 -11.72
N ARG A 108 -6.00 -6.60 -12.56
CA ARG A 108 -7.36 -6.07 -12.78
C ARG A 108 -8.40 -7.07 -12.30
N LEU A 109 -9.51 -6.55 -11.80
CA LEU A 109 -10.63 -7.35 -11.31
C LEU A 109 -11.81 -7.23 -12.26
N GLU A 110 -12.19 -8.35 -12.87
CA GLU A 110 -13.35 -8.45 -13.74
C GLU A 110 -14.52 -9.09 -12.97
N PRO A 111 -15.69 -8.44 -12.84
CA PRO A 111 -16.84 -9.00 -12.13
C PRO A 111 -17.38 -10.25 -12.85
N ILE A 112 -17.52 -11.37 -12.13
CA ILE A 112 -18.04 -12.62 -12.69
C ILE A 112 -19.48 -12.88 -12.26
N HIS A 113 -19.73 -12.90 -10.95
CA HIS A 113 -21.08 -13.09 -10.43
C HIS A 113 -21.21 -12.57 -9.00
N ARG A 114 -22.44 -12.30 -8.61
CA ARG A 114 -22.85 -12.05 -7.23
C ARG A 114 -23.74 -13.20 -6.77
N LEU A 115 -23.31 -13.92 -5.73
CA LEU A 115 -24.03 -14.98 -5.05
C LEU A 115 -24.70 -14.42 -3.80
N GLU A 116 -26.01 -14.60 -3.68
CA GLU A 116 -26.73 -14.46 -2.42
C GLU A 116 -27.08 -15.86 -1.91
N ALA A 117 -26.55 -16.23 -0.75
CA ALA A 117 -26.77 -17.53 -0.14
C ALA A 117 -27.50 -17.41 1.20
N THR A 118 -28.48 -18.27 1.40
CA THR A 118 -29.17 -18.46 2.68
C THR A 118 -28.36 -19.41 3.55
N LEU A 119 -28.19 -19.04 4.82
CA LEU A 119 -27.46 -19.85 5.78
C LEU A 119 -28.42 -20.70 6.62
N GLY A 120 -28.03 -21.95 6.84
CA GLY A 120 -28.69 -22.84 7.78
C GLY A 120 -28.22 -22.63 9.22
N GLU A 121 -28.82 -23.40 10.13
CA GLU A 121 -28.40 -23.44 11.52
C GLU A 121 -26.95 -23.97 11.62
N PRO A 122 -26.03 -23.22 12.25
CA PRO A 122 -24.65 -23.68 12.43
C PRO A 122 -24.57 -24.89 13.33
N VAL A 123 -23.82 -25.92 12.91
CA VAL A 123 -23.38 -26.98 13.81
C VAL A 123 -22.16 -26.45 14.56
N ASP A 124 -22.33 -26.25 15.86
CA ASP A 124 -21.25 -25.79 16.73
C ASP A 124 -20.46 -26.99 17.26
N LEU A 125 -19.18 -27.09 16.88
CA LEU A 125 -18.28 -28.14 17.36
C LEU A 125 -17.58 -27.73 18.67
N GLY A 126 -17.56 -26.44 19.00
CA GLY A 126 -16.83 -25.91 20.14
C GLY A 126 -15.33 -25.75 19.91
N GLU A 127 -14.58 -25.62 21.01
CA GLU A 127 -13.13 -25.42 20.98
C GLU A 127 -12.37 -26.66 20.52
N THR A 128 -11.42 -26.45 19.60
CA THR A 128 -10.51 -27.49 19.08
C THR A 128 -9.06 -27.05 19.25
N ASN A 129 -8.11 -27.93 18.92
CA ASN A 129 -6.68 -27.60 18.87
C ASN A 129 -6.32 -26.55 17.78
N HIS A 130 -7.27 -26.17 16.93
CA HIS A 130 -7.12 -25.14 15.90
C HIS A 130 -7.95 -23.88 16.15
N GLY A 131 -8.69 -23.80 17.27
CA GLY A 131 -9.65 -22.74 17.58
C GLY A 131 -11.11 -23.22 17.59
N HIS A 132 -12.06 -22.31 17.76
CA HIS A 132 -13.47 -22.63 17.87
C HIS A 132 -14.07 -23.01 16.51
N ARG A 133 -14.50 -24.26 16.34
CA ARG A 133 -14.98 -24.79 15.06
C ARG A 133 -16.49 -24.69 14.95
N ARG A 134 -16.97 -24.14 13.83
CA ARG A 134 -18.40 -24.12 13.47
C ARG A 134 -18.57 -24.51 12.01
N ILE A 135 -19.64 -25.24 11.70
CA ILE A 135 -19.98 -25.62 10.33
C ILE A 135 -21.29 -24.92 9.99
N VAL A 136 -21.28 -24.02 9.01
CA VAL A 136 -22.45 -23.21 8.62
C VAL A 136 -22.96 -23.72 7.28
N PRO A 137 -24.11 -24.41 7.23
CA PRO A 137 -24.69 -24.88 5.97
C PRO A 137 -25.12 -23.72 5.07
N LEU A 138 -24.98 -23.88 3.75
CA LEU A 138 -25.59 -23.01 2.75
C LEU A 138 -26.78 -23.77 2.16
N THR A 139 -28.00 -23.32 2.47
CA THR A 139 -29.24 -24.09 2.27
C THR A 139 -30.06 -23.66 1.06
N ALA A 140 -29.78 -22.49 0.52
CA ALA A 140 -30.35 -21.99 -0.72
C ALA A 140 -29.48 -20.85 -1.24
N GLY A 141 -29.73 -20.42 -2.47
CA GLY A 141 -29.11 -19.22 -3.00
C GLY A 141 -29.29 -19.07 -4.50
N ALA A 142 -29.08 -17.87 -4.99
CA ALA A 142 -29.05 -17.53 -6.40
C ALA A 142 -27.76 -16.76 -6.70
N PHE A 143 -27.18 -16.99 -7.87
CA PHE A 143 -26.07 -16.18 -8.35
C PHE A 143 -26.40 -15.57 -9.70
N THR A 144 -25.99 -14.32 -9.89
CA THR A 144 -26.23 -13.56 -11.12
C THR A 144 -24.96 -12.88 -11.57
N GLY A 145 -24.74 -12.83 -12.87
CA GLY A 145 -23.51 -12.32 -13.45
C GLY A 145 -23.64 -11.98 -14.93
N PRO A 146 -22.66 -11.27 -15.51
CA PRO A 146 -22.72 -10.86 -16.91
C PRO A 146 -22.77 -12.06 -17.88
N THR A 147 -22.11 -13.17 -17.52
CA THR A 147 -21.95 -14.34 -18.38
C THR A 147 -22.55 -15.62 -17.80
N VAL A 148 -22.72 -15.71 -16.49
CA VAL A 148 -23.20 -16.91 -15.80
C VAL A 148 -24.24 -16.55 -14.73
N ASN A 149 -25.35 -17.30 -14.73
CA ASN A 149 -26.46 -17.15 -13.80
C ASN A 149 -26.94 -18.53 -13.37
N GLY A 150 -27.55 -18.61 -12.19
CA GLY A 150 -28.15 -19.85 -11.70
C GLY A 150 -28.40 -19.86 -10.20
N LYS A 151 -28.31 -21.05 -9.62
CA LYS A 151 -28.67 -21.31 -8.22
C LYS A 151 -27.62 -22.11 -7.47
N LEU A 152 -27.61 -21.97 -6.16
CA LEU A 152 -26.86 -22.81 -5.25
C LEU A 152 -27.61 -24.13 -5.01
N LEU A 153 -26.89 -25.25 -5.06
CA LEU A 153 -27.44 -26.57 -4.76
C LEU A 153 -27.36 -26.89 -3.25
N PRO A 154 -28.50 -27.11 -2.59
CA PRO A 154 -28.53 -27.41 -1.15
C PRO A 154 -27.97 -28.80 -0.84
N GLY A 155 -27.59 -29.02 0.42
CA GLY A 155 -27.19 -30.34 0.95
C GLY A 155 -25.75 -30.75 0.66
N ALA A 156 -25.06 -30.06 -0.25
CA ALA A 156 -23.64 -30.27 -0.56
C ALA A 156 -22.78 -29.01 -0.34
N SER A 157 -23.30 -28.05 0.44
CA SER A 157 -22.72 -26.71 0.57
C SER A 157 -22.64 -26.27 2.03
N ALA A 158 -21.44 -25.91 2.50
CA ALA A 158 -21.22 -25.40 3.85
C ALA A 158 -19.88 -24.62 3.97
N ASP A 159 -19.77 -23.83 5.04
CA ASP A 159 -18.55 -23.17 5.48
C ASP A 159 -18.04 -23.80 6.78
N TRP A 160 -16.84 -24.37 6.74
CA TRP A 160 -16.16 -24.98 7.88
C TRP A 160 -15.28 -23.93 8.58
N GLN A 161 -15.93 -23.03 9.32
CA GLN A 161 -15.29 -21.90 10.00
C GLN A 161 -14.43 -22.33 11.19
N THR A 162 -13.24 -21.75 11.28
CA THR A 162 -12.45 -21.69 12.51
C THR A 162 -12.48 -20.25 13.03
N VAL A 163 -13.01 -20.03 14.22
CA VAL A 163 -13.01 -18.73 14.90
C VAL A 163 -11.84 -18.67 15.87
N LEU A 164 -10.99 -17.67 15.71
CA LEU A 164 -9.81 -17.41 16.52
C LEU A 164 -10.17 -16.61 17.78
N PRO A 165 -9.28 -16.55 18.80
CA PRO A 165 -9.57 -15.87 20.07
C PRO A 165 -9.90 -14.36 19.95
N ASP A 166 -9.42 -13.70 18.89
CA ASP A 166 -9.72 -12.30 18.60
C ASP A 166 -11.05 -12.08 17.86
N GLY A 167 -11.78 -13.17 17.58
CA GLY A 167 -13.02 -13.17 16.81
C GLY A 167 -12.85 -13.27 15.29
N THR A 168 -11.62 -13.32 14.79
CA THR A 168 -11.34 -13.56 13.37
C THR A 168 -11.88 -14.93 12.95
N ALA A 169 -12.65 -14.99 11.87
CA ALA A 169 -13.15 -16.22 11.30
C ALA A 169 -12.37 -16.59 10.03
N ILE A 170 -11.76 -17.77 10.03
CA ILE A 170 -11.12 -18.39 8.87
C ILE A 170 -12.13 -19.38 8.26
N GLY A 171 -12.56 -19.12 7.02
CA GLY A 171 -13.52 -19.95 6.30
C GLY A 171 -12.84 -20.97 5.36
N ASP A 172 -13.38 -22.18 5.32
CA ASP A 172 -13.15 -23.20 4.28
C ASP A 172 -14.53 -23.54 3.72
N ILE A 173 -14.91 -22.82 2.68
CA ILE A 173 -16.26 -22.82 2.12
C ILE A 173 -16.23 -23.73 0.90
N ARG A 174 -17.11 -24.73 0.89
CA ARG A 174 -17.27 -25.64 -0.24
C ARG A 174 -18.73 -25.68 -0.59
N TYR A 175 -19.04 -25.35 -1.83
CA TYR A 175 -20.41 -25.24 -2.30
C TYR A 175 -20.52 -25.61 -3.77
N THR A 176 -21.74 -25.94 -4.17
CA THR A 176 -22.04 -26.34 -5.55
C THR A 176 -23.05 -25.39 -6.13
N LEU A 177 -22.75 -24.84 -7.31
CA LEU A 177 -23.66 -24.03 -8.09
C LEU A 177 -24.15 -24.83 -9.31
N GLN A 178 -25.35 -24.54 -9.76
CA GLN A 178 -25.90 -25.02 -11.02
C GLN A 178 -26.31 -23.81 -11.87
N THR A 179 -25.78 -23.73 -13.10
CA THR A 179 -26.16 -22.69 -14.05
C THR A 179 -27.60 -22.90 -14.52
N ASP A 180 -28.22 -21.86 -15.07
CA ASP A 180 -29.55 -21.98 -15.69
C ASP A 180 -29.56 -22.97 -16.88
N GLY A 181 -28.41 -23.17 -17.53
CA GLY A 181 -28.21 -24.18 -18.57
C GLY A 181 -28.07 -25.62 -18.04
N GLY A 182 -27.95 -25.79 -16.71
CA GLY A 182 -27.86 -27.08 -16.03
C GLY A 182 -26.43 -27.53 -15.71
N ASP A 183 -25.41 -26.80 -16.16
CA ASP A 183 -24.00 -27.09 -15.85
C ASP A 183 -23.72 -26.94 -14.36
N VAL A 184 -22.86 -27.80 -13.83
CA VAL A 184 -22.52 -27.83 -12.41
C VAL A 184 -21.13 -27.23 -12.19
N LEU A 185 -21.03 -26.35 -11.21
CA LEU A 185 -19.78 -25.72 -10.78
C LEU A 185 -19.52 -26.13 -9.32
N TYR A 186 -18.43 -26.85 -9.08
CA TYR A 186 -17.91 -27.01 -7.73
C TYR A 186 -17.06 -25.81 -7.38
N VAL A 187 -17.31 -25.21 -6.21
CA VAL A 187 -16.59 -24.03 -5.75
C VAL A 187 -15.98 -24.28 -4.40
N GLN A 188 -14.67 -24.05 -4.30
CA GLN A 188 -13.95 -24.03 -3.04
C GLN A 188 -13.36 -22.64 -2.80
N SER A 189 -13.69 -22.05 -1.66
CA SER A 189 -13.20 -20.74 -1.26
C SER A 189 -12.55 -20.80 0.12
N ARG A 190 -11.39 -20.16 0.26
CA ARG A 190 -10.79 -19.89 1.57
C ARG A 190 -10.96 -18.42 1.91
N GLY A 191 -11.54 -18.16 3.07
CA GLY A 191 -11.93 -16.82 3.48
C GLY A 191 -11.29 -16.38 4.78
N VAL A 192 -11.16 -15.06 4.94
CA VAL A 192 -10.88 -14.43 6.23
C VAL A 192 -11.95 -13.37 6.46
N ARG A 193 -12.53 -13.35 7.66
CA ARG A 193 -13.40 -12.29 8.15
C ARG A 193 -12.90 -11.76 9.49
N HIS A 194 -12.58 -10.48 9.59
CA HIS A 194 -12.19 -9.84 10.84
C HIS A 194 -12.67 -8.39 10.90
N GLY A 195 -12.80 -7.85 12.11
CA GLY A 195 -13.27 -6.50 12.38
C GLY A 195 -13.03 -6.14 13.83
N SER A 196 -13.44 -4.95 14.27
CA SER A 196 -13.40 -4.61 15.69
C SER A 196 -14.32 -5.54 16.50
N ALA A 197 -14.05 -5.72 17.79
CA ALA A 197 -14.88 -6.55 18.67
C ALA A 197 -16.36 -6.10 18.67
N GLU A 198 -16.61 -4.79 18.58
CA GLU A 198 -17.95 -4.21 18.49
C GLU A 198 -18.66 -4.63 17.19
N VAL A 199 -17.99 -4.48 16.04
CA VAL A 199 -18.52 -4.89 14.74
C VAL A 199 -18.80 -6.38 14.69
N LEU A 200 -17.89 -7.21 15.19
CA LEU A 200 -18.06 -8.66 15.23
C LEU A 200 -19.22 -9.08 16.15
N ALA A 201 -19.43 -8.39 17.28
CA ALA A 201 -20.55 -8.66 18.17
C ALA A 201 -21.90 -8.31 17.51
N ARG A 202 -21.98 -7.22 16.75
CA ARG A 202 -23.18 -6.87 15.95
C ARG A 202 -23.48 -7.93 14.90
N LEU A 203 -22.45 -8.38 14.16
CA LEU A 203 -22.57 -9.47 13.20
C LEU A 203 -23.04 -10.78 13.85
N ALA A 204 -22.55 -11.11 15.05
CA ALA A 204 -22.93 -12.32 15.78
C ALA A 204 -24.41 -12.30 16.23
N ARG A 205 -24.97 -11.11 16.48
CA ARG A 205 -26.40 -10.92 16.76
C ARG A 205 -27.28 -10.92 15.52
N GLY A 206 -26.69 -11.01 14.33
CA GLY A 206 -27.41 -10.98 13.05
C GLY A 206 -27.91 -9.59 12.67
N GLU A 207 -27.31 -8.53 13.23
CA GLU A 207 -27.60 -7.16 12.79
C GLU A 207 -27.07 -6.93 11.37
N ASP A 208 -27.74 -6.05 10.62
CA ASP A 208 -27.19 -5.53 9.37
C ASP A 208 -26.03 -4.57 9.70
N VAL A 209 -24.85 -4.92 9.20
CA VAL A 209 -23.61 -4.16 9.37
C VAL A 209 -23.04 -3.88 7.99
N ASP A 210 -22.64 -2.64 7.74
CA ASP A 210 -22.10 -2.26 6.44
C ASP A 210 -20.81 -3.04 6.17
N ALA A 211 -20.69 -3.60 4.96
CA ALA A 211 -19.56 -4.45 4.58
C ALA A 211 -18.22 -3.69 4.51
N SER A 212 -18.22 -2.36 4.61
CA SER A 212 -17.02 -1.53 4.77
C SER A 212 -16.51 -1.43 6.20
N GLU A 213 -17.32 -1.79 7.21
CA GLU A 213 -16.93 -1.77 8.63
C GLU A 213 -16.04 -2.96 9.04
N TYR A 214 -15.94 -4.00 8.20
CA TYR A 214 -15.14 -5.19 8.46
C TYR A 214 -14.49 -5.74 7.18
N MET A 215 -13.42 -6.51 7.36
CA MET A 215 -12.80 -7.24 6.26
C MET A 215 -13.52 -8.58 6.09
N PHE A 216 -13.92 -8.89 4.87
CA PHE A 216 -14.36 -10.23 4.49
C PHE A 216 -13.98 -10.50 3.04
N ARG A 217 -12.92 -11.28 2.82
CA ARG A 217 -12.40 -11.61 1.49
C ARG A 217 -12.13 -13.09 1.37
N THR A 218 -12.31 -13.63 0.17
CA THR A 218 -11.99 -15.03 -0.13
C THR A 218 -11.11 -15.14 -1.36
N SER A 219 -10.26 -16.16 -1.41
CA SER A 219 -9.71 -16.69 -2.64
C SER A 219 -10.54 -17.89 -3.07
N THR A 220 -10.90 -17.95 -4.34
CA THR A 220 -11.91 -18.88 -4.85
C THR A 220 -11.34 -19.68 -6.02
N GLN A 221 -11.60 -20.98 -6.03
CA GLN A 221 -11.34 -21.89 -7.13
C GLN A 221 -12.66 -22.50 -7.59
N ILE A 222 -12.82 -22.63 -8.91
CA ILE A 222 -14.02 -23.17 -9.54
C ILE A 222 -13.60 -24.35 -10.40
N GLU A 223 -14.36 -25.44 -10.33
CA GLU A 223 -14.20 -26.63 -11.14
C GLU A 223 -15.51 -26.95 -11.87
N THR A 224 -15.43 -27.26 -13.16
CA THR A 224 -16.58 -27.68 -13.98
C THR A 224 -16.16 -28.57 -15.14
N ALA A 225 -17.07 -29.46 -15.53
CA ALA A 225 -16.94 -30.29 -16.74
C ALA A 225 -17.51 -29.62 -18.00
N ALA A 226 -18.16 -28.46 -17.86
CA ALA A 226 -18.76 -27.75 -18.99
C ALA A 226 -17.69 -27.14 -19.90
N ALA A 227 -17.58 -27.64 -21.13
CA ALA A 227 -16.54 -27.24 -22.08
C ALA A 227 -16.57 -25.73 -22.40
N GLU A 228 -17.76 -25.15 -22.52
CA GLU A 228 -17.96 -23.71 -22.77
C GLU A 228 -17.52 -22.83 -21.58
N LEU A 229 -17.40 -23.41 -20.39
CA LEU A 229 -17.02 -22.74 -19.15
C LEU A 229 -15.61 -23.13 -18.68
N ASP A 230 -14.79 -23.78 -19.53
CA ASP A 230 -13.44 -24.24 -19.16
C ASP A 230 -12.51 -23.10 -18.73
N TRP A 231 -12.81 -21.85 -19.12
CA TRP A 231 -12.09 -20.68 -18.61
C TRP A 231 -12.22 -20.51 -17.09
N LEU A 232 -13.32 -20.99 -16.47
CA LEU A 232 -13.49 -20.99 -15.01
C LEU A 232 -12.49 -21.92 -14.31
N ASN A 233 -12.12 -23.05 -14.94
CA ASN A 233 -11.13 -23.99 -14.40
C ASN A 233 -9.72 -23.38 -14.34
N LYS A 234 -9.45 -22.35 -15.15
CA LYS A 234 -8.12 -21.74 -15.34
C LYS A 234 -7.99 -20.37 -14.68
N GLY A 235 -9.08 -19.84 -14.14
CA GLY A 235 -9.12 -18.51 -13.54
C GLY A 235 -8.57 -18.48 -12.12
N VAL A 236 -8.04 -17.31 -11.73
CA VAL A 236 -7.74 -16.97 -10.34
C VAL A 236 -8.81 -16.01 -9.87
N PHE A 237 -9.53 -16.36 -8.80
CA PHE A 237 -10.67 -15.56 -8.34
C PHE A 237 -10.47 -15.06 -6.92
N VAL A 238 -10.99 -13.85 -6.68
CA VAL A 238 -11.15 -13.28 -5.35
C VAL A 238 -12.59 -12.85 -5.18
N SER A 239 -13.12 -12.97 -3.96
CA SER A 239 -14.48 -12.51 -3.66
C SER A 239 -14.52 -11.53 -2.50
N VAL A 240 -15.41 -10.56 -2.60
CA VAL A 240 -15.82 -9.65 -1.53
C VAL A 240 -17.04 -10.26 -0.85
N GLY A 241 -16.93 -10.57 0.43
CA GLY A 241 -18.02 -11.13 1.23
C GLY A 241 -18.76 -10.05 2.03
N GLY A 242 -20.05 -10.25 2.25
CA GLY A 242 -20.88 -9.45 3.15
C GLY A 242 -21.87 -10.34 3.89
N ARG A 243 -22.09 -10.10 5.18
CA ARG A 243 -23.16 -10.72 5.96
C ARG A 243 -24.45 -9.92 5.79
N GLN A 244 -25.57 -10.62 5.72
CA GLN A 244 -26.92 -10.07 5.80
C GLN A 244 -27.71 -10.88 6.82
N ALA A 245 -28.83 -10.36 7.32
CA ALA A 245 -29.74 -11.11 8.18
C ALA A 245 -30.09 -12.48 7.56
N GLY A 246 -29.66 -13.58 8.20
CA GLY A 246 -29.92 -14.96 7.75
C GLY A 246 -29.14 -15.42 6.51
N GLY A 247 -28.21 -14.61 6.00
CA GLY A 247 -27.54 -14.87 4.72
C GLY A 247 -26.11 -14.38 4.61
N VAL A 248 -25.52 -14.65 3.45
CA VAL A 248 -24.21 -14.14 3.05
C VAL A 248 -24.24 -13.81 1.55
N VAL A 249 -23.56 -12.72 1.20
CA VAL A 249 -23.36 -12.29 -0.18
C VAL A 249 -21.89 -12.43 -0.52
N TYR A 250 -21.60 -12.94 -1.71
CA TYR A 250 -20.26 -12.92 -2.30
C TYR A 250 -20.32 -12.29 -3.68
N GLU A 251 -19.52 -11.25 -3.90
CA GLU A 251 -19.21 -10.75 -5.24
C GLU A 251 -17.86 -11.33 -5.66
N THR A 252 -17.85 -12.14 -6.71
CA THR A 252 -16.67 -12.85 -7.20
C THR A 252 -16.11 -12.16 -8.44
N TYR A 253 -14.80 -11.97 -8.43
CA TYR A 253 -14.03 -11.28 -9.47
C TYR A 253 -12.94 -12.20 -9.99
N LEU A 254 -12.73 -12.21 -11.31
CA LEU A 254 -11.58 -12.82 -11.97
C LEU A 254 -10.40 -11.85 -11.93
N VAL A 255 -9.23 -12.35 -11.55
CA VAL A 255 -7.97 -11.61 -11.60
C VAL A 255 -7.34 -11.80 -12.99
N GLN A 256 -7.14 -10.67 -13.69
CA GLN A 256 -6.53 -10.58 -15.03
C GLN A 256 -5.07 -10.14 -14.97
#